data_AF-A0A179DMI9-F1
#
_entry.id   AF-A0A179DMI9-F1
#
_cell.length_a   1.000
_cell.length_b   1.000
_cell.length_c   1.000
_cell.angle_alpha   90.00
_cell.angle_beta   90.00
_cell.angle_gamma   90.00
#
_symmetry.space_group_name_H-M   'P 1'
#
loop_
_entity.id
_entity.type
_entity.pdbx_description
1 polymer ?
#
loop_
_entity_poly.entity_id
_entity_poly.type
_entity_poly.pdbx_seq_one_letter_code
_entity_poly.pdbx_strand_id
1 'polypeptide(L)'
;MFLTSGFAFSQTPSNNDSLKQAALADVNVFKLNKPDLITFRKAGRSNFRSDYFKPNTNTTRDTSLLKDSVYVQAFREAAFVKTRKRRTTGHYLAVGGAIYLGVSLVAALVIAVGLFQSYK
;
A
#
# COMPACT_ATOMS: atom_id res chain seq x y z
N MET A 1 21.81 37.52 -39.60
CA MET A 1 20.58 37.89 -38.86
C MET A 1 20.24 36.70 -37.97
N PHE A 2 20.01 36.95 -36.69
CA PHE A 2 20.21 36.00 -35.57
C PHE A 2 19.30 34.76 -35.58
N LEU A 3 19.91 33.63 -35.22
CA LEU A 3 19.31 32.32 -34.96
C LEU A 3 18.49 32.37 -33.66
N THR A 4 17.21 32.00 -33.70
CA THR A 4 16.39 31.77 -32.50
C THR A 4 16.66 30.37 -31.95
N SER A 5 17.49 30.33 -30.90
CA SER A 5 17.74 29.13 -30.09
C SER A 5 16.56 28.87 -29.16
N GLY A 6 15.76 27.85 -29.45
CA GLY A 6 14.81 27.29 -28.49
C GLY A 6 15.56 26.46 -27.45
N PHE A 7 15.63 26.94 -26.22
CA PHE A 7 16.23 26.21 -25.09
C PHE A 7 15.35 25.00 -24.73
N ALA A 8 15.84 23.79 -25.03
CA ALA A 8 15.33 22.57 -24.42
C ALA A 8 15.88 22.47 -22.99
N PHE A 9 15.03 22.69 -22.00
CA PHE A 9 15.36 22.52 -20.58
C PHE A 9 15.52 21.01 -20.29
N SER A 10 16.75 20.52 -20.34
CA SER A 10 17.12 19.18 -19.89
C SER A 10 17.12 19.15 -18.36
N GLN A 11 16.16 18.46 -17.75
CA GLN A 11 16.17 18.18 -16.32
C GLN A 11 17.21 17.09 -16.03
N THR A 12 18.23 17.42 -15.23
CA THR A 12 19.31 16.51 -14.86
C THR A 12 18.79 15.30 -14.04
N PRO A 13 19.06 14.05 -14.46
CA PRO A 13 18.48 12.84 -13.86
C PRO A 13 18.93 12.54 -12.41
N SER A 14 20.08 13.06 -11.96
CA SER A 14 20.66 12.72 -10.64
C SER A 14 19.88 13.24 -9.42
N ASN A 15 19.21 14.39 -9.53
CA ASN A 15 18.51 14.98 -8.38
C ASN A 15 17.13 14.32 -8.16
N ASN A 16 16.45 13.99 -9.26
CA ASN A 16 15.15 13.34 -9.23
C ASN A 16 15.18 11.97 -8.52
N ASP A 17 16.26 11.22 -8.65
CA ASP A 17 16.40 9.93 -8.00
C ASP A 17 16.59 10.06 -6.49
N SER A 18 17.31 11.09 -6.05
CA SER A 18 17.45 11.42 -4.62
C SER A 18 16.11 11.84 -4.01
N LEU A 19 15.34 12.67 -4.72
CA LEU A 19 13.99 13.09 -4.32
C LEU A 19 13.02 11.92 -4.23
N LYS A 20 13.07 10.98 -5.20
CA LYS A 20 12.28 9.75 -5.17
C LYS A 20 12.65 8.87 -3.97
N GLN A 21 13.95 8.71 -3.68
CA GLN A 21 14.40 7.95 -2.52
C GLN A 21 13.95 8.59 -1.20
N ALA A 22 14.04 9.91 -1.08
CA ALA A 22 13.51 10.65 0.07
C ALA A 22 12.00 10.41 0.22
N ALA A 23 11.24 10.51 -0.87
CA ALA A 23 9.80 10.22 -0.86
C ALA A 23 9.49 8.79 -0.42
N LEU A 24 10.25 7.79 -0.88
CA LEU A 24 10.09 6.39 -0.47
C LEU A 24 10.38 6.19 1.02
N ALA A 25 11.40 6.85 1.55
CA ALA A 25 11.74 6.81 2.97
C ALA A 25 10.61 7.37 3.83
N ASP A 26 10.07 8.53 3.45
CA ASP A 26 9.03 9.26 4.18
C ASP A 26 7.65 8.57 4.08
N VAL A 27 7.36 7.90 2.96
CA VAL A 27 6.15 7.07 2.80
C VAL A 27 6.06 5.94 3.83
N ASN A 28 7.16 5.49 4.44
CA ASN A 28 7.11 4.45 5.47
C ASN A 28 6.33 4.90 6.72
N VAL A 29 6.36 6.19 7.04
CA VAL A 29 5.61 6.79 8.16
C VAL A 29 4.15 7.03 7.77
N PHE A 30 3.87 7.25 6.48
CA PHE A 30 2.52 7.48 5.98
C PHE A 30 1.56 6.32 6.29
N LYS A 31 0.42 6.65 6.91
CA LYS A 31 -0.69 5.75 7.17
C LYS A 31 -2.00 6.45 6.81
N LEU A 32 -2.70 5.90 5.83
CA LEU A 32 -4.03 6.39 5.49
C LEU A 32 -5.01 6.14 6.64
N ASN A 33 -5.79 7.17 6.98
CA ASN A 33 -6.80 7.11 8.04
C ASN A 33 -7.87 6.05 7.72
N LYS A 34 -8.49 5.47 8.75
CA LYS A 34 -9.52 4.43 8.60
C LYS A 34 -10.72 4.86 7.71
N PRO A 35 -11.36 6.03 7.92
CA PRO A 35 -12.44 6.50 7.05
C PRO A 35 -12.00 6.65 5.59
N ASP A 36 -10.88 7.33 5.34
CA ASP A 36 -10.37 7.52 3.97
C ASP A 36 -9.99 6.20 3.30
N LEU A 37 -9.48 5.25 4.07
CA LEU A 37 -9.18 3.90 3.59
C LEU A 37 -10.45 3.13 3.19
N ILE A 38 -11.56 3.33 3.91
CA ILE A 38 -12.86 2.75 3.55
C ILE A 38 -13.35 3.41 2.25
N THR A 39 -13.31 4.73 2.15
CA THR A 39 -13.71 5.47 0.94
C THR A 39 -12.85 5.05 -0.27
N PHE A 40 -11.54 4.99 -0.11
CA PHE A 40 -10.59 4.54 -1.12
C PHE A 40 -10.88 3.12 -1.62
N ARG A 41 -11.29 2.22 -0.71
CA ARG A 41 -11.69 0.86 -1.07
C ARG A 41 -13.03 0.82 -1.81
N LYS A 42 -14.02 1.56 -1.31
CA LYS A 42 -15.35 1.67 -1.96
C LYS A 42 -15.24 2.24 -3.36
N ALA A 43 -14.33 3.18 -3.59
CA ALA A 43 -14.05 3.77 -4.90
C ALA A 43 -13.20 2.87 -5.83
N GLY A 44 -12.98 1.60 -5.49
CA GLY A 44 -12.29 0.65 -6.37
C GLY A 44 -10.76 0.74 -6.38
N ARG A 45 -10.13 1.46 -5.43
CA ARG A 45 -8.67 1.56 -5.30
C ARG A 45 -7.93 2.09 -6.55
N SER A 46 -8.58 2.91 -7.36
CA SER A 46 -8.06 3.32 -8.67
C SER A 46 -7.27 4.65 -8.64
N ASN A 47 -7.47 5.50 -7.63
CA ASN A 47 -7.09 6.91 -7.73
C ASN A 47 -5.93 7.31 -6.81
N PHE A 48 -4.69 7.18 -7.31
CA PHE A 48 -3.46 7.59 -6.61
C PHE A 48 -3.27 9.12 -6.55
N ARG A 49 -3.95 9.88 -7.42
CA ARG A 49 -3.93 11.36 -7.42
C ARG A 49 -4.86 11.98 -6.39
N SER A 50 -5.60 11.17 -5.65
CA SER A 50 -6.49 11.67 -4.61
C SER A 50 -5.73 12.40 -3.51
N ASP A 51 -6.39 13.39 -2.91
CA ASP A 51 -5.81 14.25 -1.87
C ASP A 51 -5.43 13.49 -0.60
N TYR A 52 -5.99 12.30 -0.43
CA TYR A 52 -5.66 11.34 0.63
C TYR A 52 -4.18 10.97 0.71
N PHE A 53 -3.46 11.00 -0.42
CA PHE A 53 -2.05 10.60 -0.51
C PHE A 53 -1.08 11.78 -0.56
N LYS A 54 -1.55 13.01 -0.28
CA LYS A 54 -0.69 14.19 -0.25
C LYS A 54 0.28 14.11 0.93
N PRO A 55 1.59 14.36 0.71
CA PRO A 55 2.53 14.53 1.81
C PRO A 55 2.19 15.78 2.62
N ASN A 56 2.39 15.72 3.92
CA ASN A 56 2.23 16.85 4.83
C ASN A 56 3.45 16.97 5.78
N THR A 57 3.43 17.97 6.65
CA THR A 57 4.49 18.24 7.63
C THR A 57 4.69 17.12 8.66
N ASN A 58 3.71 16.22 8.82
CA ASN A 58 3.81 15.08 9.74
C ASN A 58 4.38 13.83 9.07
N THR A 59 4.33 13.76 7.73
CA THR A 59 4.78 12.59 6.97
C THR A 59 6.11 12.81 6.27
N THR A 60 6.57 14.07 6.21
CA THR A 60 7.76 14.49 5.48
C THR A 60 8.76 15.09 6.45
N ARG A 61 10.03 14.68 6.38
CA ARG A 61 11.09 15.21 7.26
C ARG A 61 11.52 16.62 6.87
N ASP A 62 11.50 16.91 5.58
CA ASP A 62 11.91 18.19 5.02
C ASP A 62 10.73 18.89 4.35
N THR A 63 10.25 19.96 4.98
CA THR A 63 9.10 20.72 4.51
C THR A 63 9.38 21.48 3.21
N SER A 64 10.64 21.69 2.84
CA SER A 64 11.00 22.30 1.56
C SER A 64 10.60 21.42 0.36
N LEU A 65 10.63 20.09 0.55
CA LEU A 65 10.30 19.10 -0.48
C LEU A 65 8.81 19.08 -0.82
N LEU A 66 7.94 19.61 0.05
CA LEU A 66 6.49 19.69 -0.19
C LEU A 66 6.12 20.57 -1.38
N LYS A 67 7.01 21.50 -1.78
CA LYS A 67 6.84 22.36 -2.95
C LYS A 67 7.33 21.70 -4.25
N ASP A 68 8.10 20.63 -4.14
CA ASP A 68 8.66 19.94 -5.29
C ASP A 68 7.64 18.97 -5.90
N SER A 69 7.34 19.16 -7.18
CA SER A 69 6.32 18.37 -7.88
C SER A 69 6.76 16.92 -8.11
N VAL A 70 8.06 16.66 -8.29
CA VAL A 70 8.63 15.32 -8.47
C VAL A 70 8.54 14.55 -7.16
N TYR A 71 8.92 15.19 -6.05
CA TYR A 71 8.78 14.61 -4.72
C TYR A 71 7.32 14.26 -4.41
N VAL A 72 6.39 15.21 -4.58
CA VAL A 72 4.97 15.01 -4.28
C VAL A 72 4.37 13.88 -5.12
N GLN A 73 4.74 13.77 -6.40
CA GLN A 73 4.27 12.68 -7.26
C GLN A 73 4.82 11.33 -6.82
N ALA A 74 6.12 11.22 -6.58
CA ALA A 74 6.76 10.00 -6.11
C ALA A 74 6.17 9.53 -4.76
N PHE A 75 5.93 10.46 -3.84
CA PHE A 75 5.30 10.17 -2.56
C PHE A 75 3.89 9.62 -2.74
N ARG A 76 3.05 10.26 -3.57
CA ARG A 76 1.67 9.81 -3.82
C ARG A 76 1.62 8.40 -4.42
N GLU A 77 2.48 8.14 -5.40
CA GLU A 77 2.56 6.82 -6.04
C GLU A 77 2.96 5.75 -5.04
N ALA A 78 4.03 5.98 -4.27
CA ALA A 78 4.50 5.04 -3.27
C ALA A 78 3.47 4.83 -2.13
N ALA A 79 2.83 5.91 -1.66
CA ALA A 79 1.77 5.86 -0.65
C ALA A 79 0.55 5.05 -1.13
N PHE A 80 0.17 5.22 -2.40
CA PHE A 80 -0.89 4.45 -3.05
C PHE A 80 -0.54 2.96 -3.14
N VAL A 81 0.65 2.62 -3.63
CA VAL A 81 1.11 1.22 -3.74
C VAL A 81 1.13 0.55 -2.37
N LYS A 82 1.68 1.24 -1.36
CA LYS A 82 1.68 0.76 0.04
C LYS A 82 0.28 0.51 0.56
N THR A 83 -0.63 1.46 0.33
CA THR A 83 -2.02 1.38 0.81
C THR A 83 -2.80 0.27 0.10
N ARG A 84 -2.57 0.07 -1.21
CA ARG A 84 -3.17 -1.00 -2.01
C ARG A 84 -2.72 -2.39 -1.55
N LYS A 85 -1.45 -2.55 -1.16
CA LYS A 85 -0.88 -3.81 -0.66
C LYS A 85 -1.32 -4.15 0.77
N ARG A 86 -1.92 -3.22 1.51
CA ARG A 86 -2.34 -3.43 2.90
C ARG A 86 -3.45 -4.49 2.99
N ARG A 87 -3.08 -5.74 3.27
CA ARG A 87 -4.02 -6.83 3.56
C ARG A 87 -4.81 -6.51 4.82
N THR A 88 -6.11 -6.80 4.79
CA THR A 88 -7.01 -6.61 5.93
C THR A 88 -6.96 -7.80 6.87
N THR A 89 -7.20 -7.55 8.16
CA THR A 89 -7.40 -8.58 9.19
C THR A 89 -8.43 -9.64 8.78
N GLY A 90 -9.44 -9.25 7.99
CA GLY A 90 -10.45 -10.17 7.47
C GLY A 90 -9.90 -11.31 6.61
N HIS A 91 -8.80 -11.10 5.87
CA HIS A 91 -8.19 -12.18 5.10
C HIS A 91 -7.50 -13.21 6.00
N TYR A 92 -6.89 -12.77 7.09
CA TYR A 92 -6.29 -13.66 8.09
C TYR A 92 -7.36 -14.42 8.88
N LEU A 93 -8.47 -13.77 9.24
CA LEU A 93 -9.62 -14.41 9.88
C LEU A 93 -10.27 -15.47 8.99
N ALA A 94 -10.46 -15.18 7.70
CA ALA A 94 -11.04 -16.13 6.76
C ALA A 94 -10.14 -17.37 6.57
N VAL A 95 -8.83 -17.17 6.37
CA VAL A 95 -7.87 -18.28 6.19
C VAL A 95 -7.73 -19.09 7.49
N GLY A 96 -7.61 -18.42 8.64
CA GLY A 96 -7.54 -19.09 9.94
C GLY A 96 -8.80 -19.90 10.25
N GLY A 97 -9.97 -19.35 9.98
CA GLY A 97 -11.26 -20.05 10.14
C GLY A 97 -11.39 -21.27 9.24
N ALA A 98 -10.99 -21.15 7.97
CA ALA A 98 -11.04 -22.27 7.02
C ALA A 98 -10.14 -23.44 7.45
N ILE A 99 -8.91 -23.16 7.91
CA ILE A 99 -7.98 -24.18 8.41
C ILE A 99 -8.55 -24.87 9.64
N TYR A 100 -9.08 -24.11 10.61
CA TYR A 100 -9.64 -24.65 11.84
C TYR A 100 -10.79 -25.63 11.58
N LEU A 101 -11.74 -25.25 10.72
CA LEU A 101 -12.85 -26.12 10.32
C LEU A 101 -12.37 -27.40 9.64
N GLY A 102 -11.38 -27.29 8.75
CA GLY A 102 -10.80 -28.45 8.06
C GLY A 102 -10.18 -29.46 9.03
N VAL A 103 -9.36 -29.00 9.96
CA VAL A 103 -8.73 -29.87 10.96
C VAL A 103 -9.76 -30.50 11.90
N SER A 104 -10.75 -29.73 12.35
CA SER A 104 -11.80 -30.23 13.24
C SER A 104 -12.64 -31.34 12.61
N LEU A 105 -12.97 -31.22 11.32
CA LEU A 105 -13.73 -32.24 10.60
C LEU A 105 -12.94 -33.54 10.46
N VAL A 106 -11.67 -33.45 10.09
CA VAL A 106 -10.80 -34.63 9.95
C VAL A 106 -10.64 -35.35 11.29
N ALA A 107 -10.39 -34.60 12.37
CA ALA A 107 -10.25 -35.18 13.72
C ALA A 107 -11.54 -35.90 14.17
N ALA A 108 -12.71 -35.28 13.97
CA ALA A 108 -13.99 -35.89 14.30
C ALA A 108 -14.24 -37.19 13.52
N LEU A 109 -13.87 -37.21 12.24
CA LEU A 109 -14.05 -38.38 11.38
C LEU A 109 -13.12 -39.53 11.79
N VAL A 110 -11.87 -39.24 12.14
CA VAL A 110 -10.92 -40.25 12.65
C VAL A 110 -11.41 -40.87 13.96
N ILE A 111 -11.93 -40.04 14.89
CA ILE A 111 -12.51 -40.52 16.16
C ILE A 111 -13.72 -41.41 15.88
N ALA A 112 -14.63 -40.99 14.99
CA ALA A 112 -15.82 -41.76 14.65
C ALA A 112 -15.47 -43.13 14.04
N VAL A 113 -14.49 -43.19 13.14
CA VAL A 113 -14.03 -44.45 12.54
C VAL A 113 -13.37 -45.35 13.59
N GLY A 114 -12.51 -44.80 14.45
CA GLY A 114 -11.86 -45.56 15.52
C GLY A 114 -12.86 -46.16 16.52
N LEU A 115 -13.89 -45.39 16.89
CA LEU A 115 -14.98 -45.89 17.74
C LEU A 115 -15.78 -46.98 17.02
N PHE A 116 -16.13 -46.79 15.75
CA PHE A 116 -16.88 -47.80 14.98
C PHE A 116 -16.13 -49.13 14.85
N GLN A 117 -14.81 -49.10 14.68
CA GLN A 117 -14.00 -50.33 14.67
C GLN A 117 -13.89 -50.98 16.05
N SER A 118 -13.90 -50.20 17.13
CA SER A 118 -13.82 -50.73 18.50
C SER A 118 -15.12 -51.37 18.98
N TYR A 119 -16.26 -51.00 18.41
CA TYR A 119 -17.58 -51.56 18.72
C TYR A 119 -17.91 -52.85 17.94
N LYS A 120 -17.05 -53.26 17.00
CA LYS A 120 -17.27 -54.39 16.10
C LYS A 120 -16.44 -55.60 16.53
#